data_AF-A0A139X7X3-F1
#
_entry.id   AF-A0A139X7X3-F1
#
_cell.length_a   1.000
_cell.length_b   1.000
_cell.length_c   1.000
_cell.angle_alpha   90.00
_cell.angle_beta   90.00
_cell.angle_gamma   90.00
#
_symmetry.space_group_name_H-M   'P 1'
#
loop_
_entity.id
_entity.type
_entity.pdbx_description
1 polymer ?
#
loop_
_entity_poly.entity_id
_entity_poly.type
_entity_poly.pdbx_seq_one_letter_code
_entity_poly.pdbx_strand_id
1 'polypeptide(L)'
;MAPHSIDNVAERENQLQNWDRFCQYHLGDWHGIWTKYSPEGHSINSFKCVRSFYLSEDGSQIVQQNRSTSPDGKTDLHTFAYVKPSTELSFMGHHFAVLFLDNSFSWGSIKFTDADAQFFFETGFTHENRRTSLTAVYKQSGELQHMTAISEQLDSFSEALPAPSVIQPDDVWQGTVKKITPDLVTSASEEIGWQLLESLGGNHQIFHLPGGSISCPFKIESYRVMNLIVDWQAAPNKLFRGIRRFDNSEFSHFLLQVYES
;
A
#
# COMPACT_ATOMS: atom_id res chain seq x y z
N MET A 1 15.62 -12.39 37.88
CA MET A 1 15.96 -12.92 36.56
C MET A 1 14.88 -12.42 35.62
N ALA A 2 15.19 -11.40 34.81
CA ALA A 2 14.19 -10.74 33.97
C ALA A 2 13.97 -11.55 32.68
N PRO A 3 12.72 -11.74 32.23
CA PRO A 3 12.43 -12.35 30.94
C PRO A 3 12.70 -11.30 29.86
N HIS A 4 13.93 -11.21 29.35
CA HIS A 4 14.34 -10.16 28.40
C HIS A 4 15.08 -10.68 27.15
N SER A 5 15.13 -11.99 26.90
CA SER A 5 15.98 -12.52 25.82
C SER A 5 15.27 -13.22 24.66
N ILE A 6 14.02 -13.68 24.81
CA ILE A 6 13.33 -14.43 23.74
C ILE A 6 12.51 -13.49 22.84
N ASP A 7 11.79 -12.53 23.45
CA ASP A 7 10.92 -11.60 22.72
C ASP A 7 11.70 -10.72 21.72
N ASN A 8 12.94 -10.34 22.06
CA ASN A 8 13.80 -9.52 21.21
C ASN A 8 14.37 -10.29 20.00
N VAL A 9 14.55 -11.62 20.10
CA VAL A 9 15.04 -12.45 18.99
C VAL A 9 13.94 -12.64 17.94
N ALA A 10 12.74 -13.02 18.37
CA ALA A 10 11.61 -13.22 17.46
C ALA A 10 11.20 -11.91 16.76
N GLU A 11 11.16 -10.79 17.50
CA GLU A 11 10.89 -9.47 16.92
C GLU A 11 11.94 -9.11 15.85
N ARG A 12 13.23 -9.34 16.16
CA ARG A 12 14.31 -9.09 15.22
C ARG A 12 14.21 -9.96 13.97
N GLU A 13 13.85 -11.23 14.11
CA GLU A 13 13.64 -12.13 12.97
C GLU A 13 12.49 -11.65 12.09
N ASN A 14 11.37 -11.20 12.68
CA ASN A 14 10.24 -10.66 11.91
C ASN A 14 10.63 -9.38 11.15
N GLN A 15 11.39 -8.47 11.78
CA GLN A 15 11.92 -7.27 11.11
C GLN A 15 12.84 -7.64 9.94
N LEU A 16 13.74 -8.61 10.11
CA LEU A 16 14.61 -9.10 9.05
C LEU A 16 13.81 -9.72 7.89
N GLN A 17 12.79 -10.54 8.18
CA GLN A 17 11.93 -11.09 7.13
C GLN A 17 11.16 -9.99 6.37
N ASN A 18 10.69 -8.96 7.06
CA ASN A 18 10.01 -7.82 6.44
C ASN A 18 10.97 -7.02 5.54
N TRP A 19 12.20 -6.81 5.99
CA TRP A 19 13.29 -6.22 5.20
C TRP A 19 13.61 -7.06 3.95
N ASP A 20 13.71 -8.38 4.10
CA ASP A 20 14.02 -9.28 2.99
C ASP A 20 12.89 -9.26 1.93
N ARG A 21 11.61 -9.19 2.35
CA ARG A 21 10.48 -9.00 1.44
C ARG A 21 10.55 -7.67 0.69
N PHE A 22 10.92 -6.58 1.37
CA PHE A 22 11.20 -5.31 0.67
C PHE A 22 12.21 -5.55 -0.45
N CYS A 23 13.37 -6.10 -0.10
CA CYS A 23 14.49 -6.27 -1.01
C CYS A 23 14.14 -7.18 -2.19
N GLN A 24 13.35 -8.22 -1.94
CA GLN A 24 12.95 -9.19 -2.96
C GLN A 24 12.01 -8.60 -4.01
N TYR A 25 11.06 -7.74 -3.61
CA TYR A 25 9.94 -7.38 -4.49
C TYR A 25 9.91 -5.92 -4.95
N HIS A 26 10.66 -5.01 -4.30
CA HIS A 26 10.46 -3.57 -4.50
C HIS A 26 11.70 -2.79 -4.95
N LEU A 27 12.88 -3.41 -4.99
CA LEU A 27 14.09 -2.76 -5.50
C LEU A 27 13.98 -2.42 -6.99
N GLY A 28 14.76 -1.42 -7.41
CA GLY A 28 14.86 -0.99 -8.80
C GLY A 28 14.23 0.37 -9.09
N ASP A 29 14.28 0.76 -10.36
CA ASP A 29 13.76 2.01 -10.87
C ASP A 29 12.34 1.82 -11.40
N TRP A 30 11.36 2.30 -10.64
CA TRP A 30 9.96 2.21 -11.01
C TRP A 30 9.52 3.50 -11.69
N HIS A 31 9.34 3.44 -13.01
CA HIS A 31 8.91 4.54 -13.86
C HIS A 31 7.40 4.53 -13.98
N GLY A 32 6.74 5.61 -13.57
CA GLY A 32 5.29 5.62 -13.57
C GLY A 32 4.63 6.97 -13.66
N ILE A 33 3.30 6.91 -13.69
CA ILE A 33 2.41 8.05 -13.71
C ILE A 33 1.65 8.06 -12.39
N TRP A 34 1.75 9.18 -11.68
CA TRP A 34 1.04 9.38 -10.42
C TRP A 34 -0.10 10.35 -10.69
N THR A 35 -1.32 9.91 -10.46
CA THR A 35 -2.53 10.71 -10.71
C THR A 35 -3.28 10.92 -9.42
N LYS A 36 -3.50 12.19 -9.08
CA LYS A 36 -4.27 12.60 -7.91
C LYS A 36 -5.74 12.76 -8.29
N TYR A 37 -6.63 12.25 -7.45
CA TYR A 37 -8.07 12.33 -7.63
C TYR A 37 -8.72 13.10 -6.47
N SER A 38 -9.79 13.83 -6.79
CA SER A 38 -10.63 14.50 -5.79
C SER A 38 -11.40 13.48 -4.94
N PRO A 39 -11.99 13.89 -3.81
CA PRO A 39 -12.86 13.01 -3.01
C PRO A 39 -14.04 12.43 -3.79
N GLU A 40 -14.45 13.06 -4.89
CA GLU A 40 -15.52 12.59 -5.79
C GLU A 40 -15.00 11.68 -6.91
N GLY A 41 -13.69 11.41 -6.97
CA GLY A 41 -13.08 10.55 -7.98
C GLY A 41 -12.66 11.25 -9.28
N HIS A 42 -12.70 12.59 -9.34
CA HIS A 42 -12.26 13.33 -10.53
C HIS A 42 -10.74 13.50 -10.55
N SER A 43 -10.10 13.24 -11.69
CA SER A 43 -8.64 13.49 -11.85
C SER A 43 -8.34 14.98 -11.69
N ILE A 44 -7.44 15.31 -10.76
CA ILE A 44 -6.97 16.68 -10.48
C ILE A 44 -5.71 16.97 -11.30
N ASN A 45 -4.68 16.13 -11.14
CA ASN A 45 -3.43 16.25 -11.87
C ASN A 45 -2.73 14.91 -12.02
N SER A 46 -1.84 14.84 -13.00
CA SER A 46 -1.06 13.65 -13.31
C SER A 46 0.36 14.08 -13.66
N PHE A 47 1.36 13.35 -13.17
CA PHE A 47 2.77 13.65 -13.43
C PHE A 47 3.60 12.37 -13.53
N LYS A 48 4.72 12.45 -14.25
CA LYS A 48 5.68 11.36 -14.34
C LYS A 48 6.56 11.35 -13.10
N CYS A 49 6.82 10.18 -12.56
CA CYS A 49 7.75 9.98 -11.45
C CYS A 49 8.61 8.74 -11.69
N VAL A 50 9.90 8.84 -11.37
CA VAL A 50 10.76 7.67 -11.20
C VAL A 50 10.93 7.46 -9.69
N ARG A 51 10.41 6.34 -9.20
CA ARG A 51 10.51 5.91 -7.80
C ARG A 51 11.58 4.82 -7.71
N SER A 52 12.77 5.22 -7.29
CA SER A 52 13.93 4.34 -7.21
C SER A 52 14.12 3.80 -5.81
N PHE A 53 14.43 2.52 -5.68
CA PHE A 53 14.81 1.89 -4.43
C PHE A 53 16.13 1.13 -4.60
N TYR A 54 17.15 1.57 -3.87
CA TYR A 54 18.49 0.98 -3.94
C TYR A 54 18.92 0.46 -2.58
N LEU A 55 19.44 -0.77 -2.57
CA LEU A 55 20.10 -1.34 -1.41
C LEU A 55 21.56 -0.85 -1.37
N SER A 56 22.03 -0.42 -0.21
CA SER A 56 23.44 -0.07 0.00
C SER A 56 24.35 -1.28 -0.22
N GLU A 57 25.62 -1.02 -0.52
CA GLU A 57 26.61 -2.07 -0.80
C GLU A 57 26.76 -3.09 0.35
N ASP A 58 26.65 -2.61 1.58
CA ASP A 58 26.70 -3.44 2.80
C ASP A 58 25.33 -4.05 3.19
N GLY A 59 24.28 -3.78 2.43
CA GLY A 59 22.92 -4.26 2.68
C GLY A 59 22.24 -3.68 3.92
N SER A 60 22.80 -2.63 4.53
CA SER A 60 22.31 -2.05 5.79
C SER A 60 21.26 -0.95 5.60
N GLN A 61 21.14 -0.39 4.39
CA GLN A 61 20.25 0.72 4.11
C GLN A 61 19.54 0.54 2.77
N ILE A 62 18.26 0.94 2.71
CA ILE A 62 17.57 1.16 1.45
C ILE A 62 17.41 2.67 1.27
N VAL A 63 17.83 3.18 0.12
CA VAL A 63 17.61 4.56 -0.28
C VAL A 63 16.45 4.59 -1.26
N GLN A 64 15.39 5.32 -0.91
CA GLN A 64 14.30 5.64 -1.81
C GLN A 64 14.50 7.04 -2.39
N GLN A 65 14.35 7.17 -3.70
CA GLN A 65 14.34 8.46 -4.40
C GLN A 65 13.10 8.58 -5.27
N ASN A 66 12.32 9.64 -5.04
CA ASN A 66 11.17 9.97 -5.89
C ASN A 66 11.56 11.19 -6.73
N ARG A 67 11.77 10.99 -8.03
CA ARG A 67 12.08 12.04 -9.00
C ARG A 67 10.85 12.31 -9.85
N SER A 68 10.09 13.35 -9.50
CA SER A 68 8.92 13.77 -10.25
C SER A 68 9.26 14.83 -11.28
N THR A 69 8.71 14.70 -12.48
CA THR A 69 8.83 15.70 -13.56
C THR A 69 7.45 16.25 -13.89
N SER A 70 7.26 17.54 -13.69
CA SER A 70 6.01 18.24 -14.04
C SER A 70 5.90 18.49 -15.55
N PRO A 71 4.71 18.83 -16.07
CA PRO A 71 4.49 19.08 -17.50
C PRO A 71 5.35 20.20 -18.10
N ASP A 72 5.78 21.16 -17.28
CA ASP A 72 6.69 22.25 -17.68
C ASP A 72 8.18 21.85 -17.66
N GLY A 73 8.49 20.58 -17.35
CA GLY A 73 9.84 20.04 -17.32
C GLY A 73 10.59 20.26 -16.01
N LYS A 74 10.00 20.93 -15.02
CA LYS A 74 10.62 21.06 -13.70
C LYS A 74 10.70 19.70 -13.03
N THR A 75 11.85 19.42 -12.41
CA THR A 75 12.08 18.17 -11.68
C THR A 75 12.23 18.47 -10.19
N ASP A 76 11.50 17.73 -9.36
CA ASP A 76 11.63 17.73 -7.91
C ASP A 76 12.15 16.35 -7.46
N LEU A 77 13.00 16.32 -6.43
CA LEU A 77 13.61 15.10 -5.88
C LEU A 77 13.33 15.02 -4.38
N HIS A 78 12.74 13.91 -3.95
CA HIS A 78 12.59 13.56 -2.54
C HIS A 78 13.38 12.29 -2.24
N THR A 79 14.17 12.32 -1.17
CA THR A 79 15.00 11.19 -0.75
C THR A 79 14.59 10.73 0.64
N PHE A 80 14.46 9.41 0.80
CA PHE A 80 14.18 8.75 2.06
C PHE A 80 15.16 7.61 2.28
N ALA A 81 15.34 7.21 3.54
CA ALA A 81 16.22 6.11 3.90
C ALA A 81 15.56 5.19 4.94
N TYR A 82 15.75 3.89 4.74
CA TYR A 82 15.35 2.84 5.68
C TYR A 82 16.61 2.14 6.18
N VAL A 83 16.68 1.81 7.48
CA VAL A 83 17.88 1.23 8.09
C VAL A 83 17.57 -0.14 8.65
N LYS A 84 18.32 -1.15 8.20
CA LYS A 84 18.16 -2.55 8.58
C LYS A 84 18.22 -2.70 10.12
N PRO A 85 17.27 -3.42 10.73
CA PRO A 85 16.26 -4.29 10.12
C PRO A 85 14.91 -3.60 9.91
N SER A 86 14.82 -2.31 10.25
CA SER A 86 13.56 -1.59 10.27
C SER A 86 13.25 -1.02 8.90
N THR A 87 12.00 -1.18 8.49
CA THR A 87 11.41 -0.51 7.32
C THR A 87 10.51 0.64 7.74
N GLU A 88 10.73 1.23 8.93
CA GLU A 88 10.01 2.41 9.36
C GLU A 88 10.39 3.63 8.51
N LEU A 89 9.38 4.45 8.19
CA LEU A 89 9.56 5.71 7.49
C LEU A 89 9.12 6.87 8.39
N SER A 90 9.99 7.87 8.54
CA SER A 90 9.59 9.19 9.05
C SER A 90 9.21 10.10 7.89
N PHE A 91 7.93 10.46 7.79
CA PHE A 91 7.44 11.38 6.77
C PHE A 91 6.48 12.39 7.38
N MET A 92 6.64 13.67 7.04
CA MET A 92 5.81 14.77 7.55
C MET A 92 5.72 14.83 9.10
N GLY A 93 6.78 14.43 9.80
CA GLY A 93 6.82 14.43 11.27
C GLY A 93 6.14 13.23 11.93
N HIS A 94 5.72 12.23 11.16
CA HIS A 94 5.07 11.01 11.64
C HIS A 94 5.91 9.77 11.29
N HIS A 95 5.89 8.77 12.18
CA HIS A 95 6.54 7.48 11.99
C HIS A 95 5.54 6.45 11.49
N PHE A 96 5.88 5.76 10.40
CA PHE A 96 5.04 4.75 9.78
C PHE A 96 5.79 3.42 9.69
N ALA A 97 5.19 2.37 10.24
CA ALA A 97 5.62 1.02 9.92
C ALA A 97 5.19 0.68 8.49
N VAL A 98 6.14 0.25 7.67
CA VAL A 98 5.85 -0.29 6.33
C VAL A 98 5.84 -1.81 6.42
N LEU A 99 4.68 -2.39 6.13
CA LEU A 99 4.44 -3.83 6.20
C LEU A 99 4.62 -4.41 4.80
N PHE A 100 5.45 -5.44 4.66
CA PHE A 100 5.62 -6.19 3.43
C PHE A 100 5.10 -7.61 3.62
N LEU A 101 4.18 -8.01 2.76
CA LEU A 101 3.58 -9.34 2.76
C LEU A 101 3.60 -9.85 1.33
N ASP A 102 4.45 -10.86 1.09
CA ASP A 102 4.81 -11.32 -0.24
C ASP A 102 5.15 -10.15 -1.18
N ASN A 103 4.53 -10.08 -2.37
CA ASN A 103 4.68 -9.05 -3.39
C ASN A 103 3.85 -7.79 -3.12
N SER A 104 3.37 -7.59 -1.89
CA SER A 104 2.53 -6.46 -1.52
C SER A 104 3.10 -5.68 -0.34
N PHE A 105 2.67 -4.43 -0.22
CA PHE A 105 2.97 -3.60 0.93
C PHE A 105 1.78 -2.77 1.38
N SER A 106 1.78 -2.40 2.66
CA SER A 106 0.86 -1.42 3.23
C SER A 106 1.56 -0.56 4.25
N TRP A 107 1.34 0.75 4.17
CA TRP A 107 1.86 1.71 5.15
C TRP A 107 0.93 2.91 5.31
N GLY A 108 1.21 3.70 6.34
CA GLY A 108 0.42 4.87 6.72
C GLY A 108 0.07 4.84 8.19
N SER A 109 -0.87 5.69 8.56
CA SER A 109 -1.27 5.93 9.94
C SER A 109 -1.52 4.62 10.70
N ILE A 110 -1.02 4.55 11.94
CA ILE A 110 -1.21 3.40 12.84
C ILE A 110 -2.31 3.67 13.88
N LYS A 111 -2.70 4.94 14.04
CA LYS A 111 -3.82 5.36 14.87
C LYS A 111 -4.57 6.49 14.17
N PHE A 112 -5.84 6.65 14.53
CA PHE A 112 -6.65 7.80 14.19
C PHE A 112 -7.25 8.38 15.47
N THR A 113 -6.80 9.56 15.86
CA THR A 113 -7.34 10.33 16.97
C THR A 113 -7.71 11.73 16.49
N ASP A 114 -8.66 12.39 17.17
CA ASP A 114 -9.08 13.75 16.84
C ASP A 114 -7.91 14.78 16.93
N ALA A 115 -6.80 14.40 17.56
CA ALA A 115 -5.59 15.19 17.69
C ALA A 115 -4.57 15.02 16.54
N ASP A 116 -4.78 14.06 15.62
CA ASP A 116 -3.86 13.80 14.51
C ASP A 116 -4.01 14.84 13.38
N ALA A 117 -2.90 15.36 12.88
CA ALA A 117 -2.90 16.41 11.84
C ALA A 117 -3.42 15.91 10.48
N GLN A 118 -3.18 14.64 10.13
CA GLN A 118 -3.62 14.03 8.88
C GLN A 118 -3.60 12.49 9.01
N PHE A 119 -4.61 11.82 8.44
CA PHE A 119 -4.61 10.36 8.33
C PHE A 119 -4.35 9.96 6.89
N PHE A 120 -3.51 8.96 6.67
CA PHE A 120 -3.31 8.41 5.33
C PHE A 120 -3.01 6.91 5.35
N PHE A 121 -3.20 6.29 4.20
CA PHE A 121 -2.63 4.99 3.91
C PHE A 121 -2.23 4.88 2.43
N GLU A 122 -1.33 3.97 2.15
CA GLU A 122 -1.04 3.47 0.82
C GLU A 122 -0.94 1.94 0.89
N THR A 123 -1.53 1.29 -0.11
CA THR A 123 -1.38 -0.15 -0.33
C THR A 123 -0.97 -0.37 -1.76
N GLY A 124 0.00 -1.25 -1.98
CA GLY A 124 0.50 -1.54 -3.32
C GLY A 124 0.96 -2.96 -3.49
N PHE A 125 1.18 -3.31 -4.76
CA PHE A 125 1.44 -4.66 -5.22
C PHE A 125 2.44 -4.62 -6.38
N THR A 126 3.21 -5.68 -6.53
CA THR A 126 4.04 -5.91 -7.72
C THR A 126 3.62 -7.19 -8.43
N HIS A 127 3.68 -7.21 -9.75
CA HIS A 127 3.45 -8.39 -10.55
C HIS A 127 4.29 -8.29 -11.81
N GLU A 128 5.25 -9.21 -11.95
CA GLU A 128 6.30 -9.12 -12.97
C GLU A 128 7.01 -7.75 -12.87
N ASN A 129 7.18 -7.06 -13.99
CA ASN A 129 7.81 -5.75 -14.06
C ASN A 129 6.83 -4.59 -13.83
N ARG A 130 5.64 -4.84 -13.28
CA ARG A 130 4.62 -3.82 -13.01
C ARG A 130 4.37 -3.68 -11.53
N ARG A 131 4.06 -2.45 -11.12
CA ARG A 131 3.65 -2.09 -9.77
C ARG A 131 2.45 -1.17 -9.83
N THR A 132 1.55 -1.33 -8.87
CA THR A 132 0.52 -0.33 -8.60
C THR A 132 0.45 -0.05 -7.12
N SER A 133 0.10 1.17 -6.74
CA SER A 133 -0.37 1.47 -5.41
C SER A 133 -1.45 2.53 -5.43
N LEU A 134 -2.41 2.40 -4.52
CA LEU A 134 -3.44 3.40 -4.29
C LEU A 134 -3.28 3.97 -2.88
N THR A 135 -3.44 5.28 -2.78
CA THR A 135 -3.37 6.03 -1.53
C THR A 135 -4.68 6.78 -1.31
N ALA A 136 -5.06 6.94 -0.04
CA ALA A 136 -6.06 7.92 0.36
C ALA A 136 -5.51 8.75 1.52
N VAL A 137 -5.82 10.05 1.46
CA VAL A 137 -5.41 11.02 2.46
C VAL A 137 -6.65 11.71 2.98
N TYR A 138 -6.77 11.80 4.30
CA TYR A 138 -7.89 12.36 5.03
C TYR A 138 -7.45 13.60 5.80
N LYS A 139 -8.33 14.60 5.83
CA LYS A 139 -8.13 15.82 6.64
C LYS A 139 -8.21 15.47 8.13
N GLN A 140 -7.76 16.38 8.99
CA GLN A 140 -7.99 16.28 10.45
C GLN A 140 -9.48 16.15 10.81
N SER A 141 -10.39 16.70 9.99
CA SER A 141 -11.85 16.52 10.17
C SER A 141 -12.32 15.08 9.95
N GLY A 142 -11.45 14.18 9.50
CA GLY A 142 -11.75 12.80 9.12
C GLY A 142 -12.32 12.67 7.70
N GLU A 143 -12.57 13.76 6.97
CA GLU A 143 -13.09 13.73 5.60
C GLU A 143 -12.00 13.33 4.60
N LEU A 144 -12.36 12.55 3.56
CA LEU A 144 -11.44 12.28 2.47
C LEU A 144 -10.99 13.61 1.83
N GLN A 145 -9.68 13.80 1.72
CA GLN A 145 -9.07 14.96 1.09
C GLN A 145 -8.77 14.71 -0.38
N HIS A 146 -8.16 13.55 -0.68
CA HIS A 146 -7.84 13.12 -2.04
C HIS A 146 -7.38 11.66 -2.03
N MET A 147 -7.32 11.08 -3.23
CA MET A 147 -6.68 9.80 -3.49
C MET A 147 -5.54 9.99 -4.48
N THR A 148 -4.60 9.05 -4.51
CA THR A 148 -3.57 9.00 -5.56
C THR A 148 -3.48 7.58 -6.11
N ALA A 149 -3.53 7.44 -7.42
CA ALA A 149 -3.18 6.21 -8.11
C ALA A 149 -1.76 6.32 -8.65
N ILE A 150 -0.93 5.34 -8.32
CA ILE A 150 0.47 5.23 -8.71
C ILE A 150 0.59 3.97 -9.54
N SER A 151 0.79 4.11 -10.85
CA SER A 151 1.04 2.97 -11.73
C SER A 151 2.44 3.08 -12.31
N GLU A 152 3.24 2.05 -12.08
CA GLU A 152 4.68 2.05 -12.33
C GLU A 152 5.11 0.78 -13.05
N GLN A 153 6.18 0.88 -13.84
CA GLN A 153 6.83 -0.21 -14.54
C GLN A 153 8.34 -0.12 -14.33
N LEU A 154 8.99 -1.28 -14.24
CA LEU A 154 10.43 -1.37 -14.04
C LEU A 154 11.19 -0.88 -15.28
N ASP A 155 12.25 -0.09 -15.04
CA ASP A 155 13.26 0.39 -16.00
C ASP A 155 12.76 1.29 -17.15
N SER A 156 11.45 1.47 -17.31
CA SER A 156 10.88 2.24 -18.42
C SER A 156 9.45 2.71 -18.16
N PHE A 157 9.11 3.89 -18.68
CA PHE A 157 7.71 4.34 -18.68
C PHE A 157 6.89 3.48 -19.65
N SER A 158 5.74 3.00 -19.19
CA SER A 158 4.75 2.39 -20.09
C SER A 158 4.25 3.41 -21.11
N GLU A 159 4.11 2.97 -22.36
CA GLU A 159 3.47 3.75 -23.42
C GLU A 159 1.94 3.76 -23.29
N ALA A 160 1.36 2.76 -22.62
CA ALA A 160 -0.07 2.62 -22.41
C ALA A 160 -0.48 3.12 -21.01
N LEU A 161 -1.58 3.86 -20.95
CA LEU A 161 -2.23 4.19 -19.68
C LEU A 161 -2.87 2.93 -19.08
N PRO A 162 -2.88 2.79 -17.75
CA PRO A 162 -3.57 1.69 -17.10
C PRO A 162 -5.07 1.76 -17.39
N ALA A 163 -5.66 0.64 -17.79
CA ALA A 163 -7.11 0.54 -17.85
C ALA A 163 -7.71 0.57 -16.41
N PRO A 164 -8.94 1.07 -16.24
CA PRO A 164 -9.68 0.85 -15.00
C PRO A 164 -9.86 -0.65 -14.74
N SER A 165 -9.64 -1.09 -13.51
CA SER A 165 -9.93 -2.47 -13.11
C SER A 165 -11.42 -2.61 -12.79
N VAL A 166 -12.19 -3.20 -13.72
CA VAL A 166 -13.58 -3.62 -13.45
C VAL A 166 -13.63 -5.13 -13.55
N ILE A 167 -13.76 -5.78 -12.40
CA ILE A 167 -13.86 -7.24 -12.29
C ILE A 167 -15.31 -7.63 -12.50
N GLN A 168 -15.57 -8.65 -13.33
CA GLN A 168 -16.94 -9.05 -13.63
C GLN A 168 -17.48 -10.00 -12.55
N PRO A 169 -18.77 -9.88 -12.14
CA PRO A 169 -19.38 -10.72 -11.11
C PRO A 169 -19.42 -12.23 -11.41
N ASP A 170 -19.36 -12.61 -12.69
CA ASP A 170 -19.56 -13.99 -13.15
C ASP A 170 -18.28 -14.83 -13.14
N ASP A 171 -17.14 -14.25 -12.77
CA ASP A 171 -15.87 -14.95 -12.73
C ASP A 171 -15.77 -15.84 -11.48
N VAL A 172 -15.43 -17.13 -11.67
CA VAL A 172 -15.17 -18.04 -10.55
C VAL A 172 -13.70 -17.90 -10.15
N TRP A 173 -13.46 -17.16 -9.09
CA TRP A 173 -12.11 -16.93 -8.55
C TRP A 173 -11.86 -17.81 -7.31
N GLN A 174 -10.71 -18.49 -7.29
CA GLN A 174 -10.19 -19.16 -6.10
C GLN A 174 -9.17 -18.25 -5.41
N GLY A 175 -9.35 -18.04 -4.11
CA GLY A 175 -8.54 -17.10 -3.35
C GLY A 175 -7.67 -17.76 -2.29
N THR A 176 -6.57 -17.10 -1.98
CA THR A 176 -5.78 -17.33 -0.77
C THR A 176 -5.65 -16.03 0.02
N VAL A 177 -5.49 -16.14 1.34
CA VAL A 177 -5.24 -15.01 2.23
C VAL A 177 -4.04 -15.26 3.13
N LYS A 178 -3.24 -14.22 3.33
CA LYS A 178 -2.24 -14.12 4.40
C LYS A 178 -2.47 -12.84 5.18
N LYS A 179 -2.00 -12.83 6.44
CA LYS A 179 -2.08 -11.71 7.36
C LYS A 179 -0.69 -11.32 7.85
N ILE A 180 -0.47 -10.01 8.05
CA ILE A 180 0.65 -9.47 8.81
C ILE A 180 0.15 -8.48 9.87
N THR A 181 0.63 -8.62 11.11
CA THR A 181 0.28 -7.78 12.27
C THR A 181 1.33 -6.67 12.50
N PRO A 182 1.06 -5.69 13.39
CA PRO A 182 1.98 -4.57 13.63
C PRO A 182 3.37 -4.99 14.14
N ASP A 183 3.45 -6.12 14.84
CA ASP A 183 4.67 -6.79 15.30
C ASP A 183 5.34 -7.67 14.21
N LEU A 184 4.90 -7.51 12.95
CA LEU A 184 5.43 -8.16 11.76
C LEU A 184 5.28 -9.70 11.73
N VAL A 185 4.43 -10.26 12.61
CA VAL A 185 4.11 -11.68 12.58
C VAL A 185 3.22 -11.97 11.37
N THR A 186 3.61 -12.97 10.58
CA THR A 186 2.86 -13.39 9.38
C THR A 186 2.12 -14.71 9.62
N SER A 187 0.90 -14.82 9.11
CA SER A 187 0.13 -16.07 9.15
C SER A 187 0.55 -17.01 8.01
N ALA A 188 0.23 -18.30 8.18
CA ALA A 188 0.14 -19.21 7.05
C ALA A 188 -0.92 -18.74 6.05
N SER A 189 -0.81 -19.25 4.82
CA SER A 189 -1.81 -19.01 3.78
C SER A 189 -3.04 -19.88 4.00
N GLU A 190 -4.23 -19.30 3.84
CA GLU A 190 -5.52 -20.00 3.97
C GLU A 190 -6.36 -19.80 2.71
N GLU A 191 -7.17 -20.80 2.33
CA GLU A 191 -8.09 -20.70 1.20
C GLU A 191 -9.31 -19.84 1.54
N ILE A 192 -9.74 -19.01 0.60
CA ILE A 192 -10.92 -18.15 0.74
C ILE A 192 -11.73 -18.08 -0.55
N GLY A 193 -13.03 -17.86 -0.41
CA GLY A 193 -13.90 -17.53 -1.53
C GLY A 193 -13.74 -16.07 -1.95
N TRP A 194 -13.85 -15.81 -3.25
CA TRP A 194 -13.86 -14.46 -3.77
C TRP A 194 -15.16 -13.72 -3.47
N GLN A 195 -15.04 -12.42 -3.28
CA GLN A 195 -16.15 -11.50 -3.06
C GLN A 195 -15.90 -10.21 -3.85
N LEU A 196 -16.95 -9.65 -4.44
CA LEU A 196 -16.91 -8.34 -5.09
C LEU A 196 -16.51 -7.26 -4.07
N LEU A 197 -15.76 -6.27 -4.52
CA LEU A 197 -15.32 -5.16 -3.65
C LEU A 197 -16.51 -4.42 -3.04
N GLU A 198 -17.58 -4.28 -3.82
CA GLU A 198 -18.86 -3.67 -3.47
C GLU A 198 -19.56 -4.39 -2.31
N SER A 199 -19.30 -5.69 -2.15
CA SER A 199 -19.86 -6.49 -1.06
C SER A 199 -19.06 -6.37 0.25
N LEU A 200 -17.83 -5.84 0.21
CA LEU A 200 -16.95 -5.72 1.37
C LEU A 200 -17.05 -4.36 2.07
N GLY A 201 -17.52 -3.33 1.35
CA GLY A 201 -17.33 -1.94 1.73
C GLY A 201 -18.22 -1.40 2.84
N GLY A 202 -19.31 -2.07 3.27
CA GLY A 202 -20.25 -1.46 4.21
C GLY A 202 -20.69 -0.04 3.75
N ASN A 203 -20.45 0.98 4.58
CA ASN A 203 -20.70 2.41 4.25
C ASN A 203 -19.53 3.12 3.54
N HIS A 204 -18.66 2.38 2.85
CA HIS A 204 -17.55 2.97 2.10
C HIS A 204 -17.99 3.51 0.74
N GLN A 205 -17.20 4.45 0.25
CA GLN A 205 -17.15 4.82 -1.14
C GLN A 205 -16.14 3.93 -1.86
N ILE A 206 -16.43 3.62 -3.11
CA ILE A 206 -15.60 2.77 -3.97
C ILE A 206 -15.28 3.55 -5.23
N PHE A 207 -14.01 3.58 -5.60
CA PHE A 207 -13.53 4.22 -6.82
C PHE A 207 -12.75 3.21 -7.66
N HIS A 208 -13.19 3.03 -8.90
CA HIS A 208 -12.44 2.28 -9.91
C HIS A 208 -11.56 3.25 -10.68
N LEU A 209 -10.28 3.26 -10.35
CA LEU A 209 -9.29 4.17 -10.92
C LEU A 209 -8.44 3.43 -11.97
N PRO A 210 -7.81 4.15 -12.91
CA PRO A 210 -6.69 3.62 -13.68
C PRO A 210 -5.65 2.98 -12.76
N GLY A 211 -5.41 1.68 -12.92
CA GLY A 211 -4.41 0.93 -12.15
C GLY A 211 -4.94 0.24 -10.88
N GLY A 212 -6.22 0.35 -10.55
CA GLY A 212 -6.83 -0.41 -9.46
C GLY A 212 -8.11 0.19 -8.91
N SER A 213 -8.73 -0.48 -7.94
CA SER A 213 -9.90 0.04 -7.22
C SER A 213 -9.58 0.27 -5.75
N ILE A 214 -10.16 1.30 -5.15
CA ILE A 214 -9.99 1.64 -3.73
C ILE A 214 -11.37 1.75 -3.06
N SER A 215 -11.54 1.07 -1.92
CA SER A 215 -12.69 1.20 -1.04
C SER A 215 -12.25 1.80 0.28
N CYS A 216 -12.85 2.92 0.66
CA CYS A 216 -12.51 3.63 1.88
C CYS A 216 -13.72 4.41 2.42
N PRO A 217 -13.78 4.76 3.72
CA PRO A 217 -14.89 5.55 4.26
C PRO A 217 -14.96 6.96 3.65
N PHE A 218 -16.17 7.52 3.56
CA PHE A 218 -16.38 8.95 3.31
C PHE A 218 -15.71 9.82 4.38
N LYS A 219 -15.82 9.34 5.62
CA LYS A 219 -15.28 9.98 6.81
C LYS A 219 -14.77 8.93 7.77
N ILE A 220 -13.56 9.12 8.28
CA ILE A 220 -13.01 8.31 9.36
C ILE A 220 -13.54 8.84 10.69
N GLU A 221 -14.03 7.93 11.53
CA GLU A 221 -14.56 8.23 12.86
C GLU A 221 -13.80 7.42 13.90
N SER A 222 -13.52 8.06 15.04
CA SER A 222 -12.87 7.40 16.16
C SER A 222 -13.73 6.25 16.72
N TYR A 223 -13.08 5.20 17.22
CA TYR A 223 -13.71 4.05 17.90
C TYR A 223 -14.63 3.17 17.02
N ARG A 224 -14.47 3.22 15.69
CA ARG A 224 -15.12 2.28 14.77
C ARG A 224 -14.13 1.30 14.16
N VAL A 225 -14.65 0.13 13.80
CA VAL A 225 -13.95 -0.79 12.90
C VAL A 225 -13.98 -0.19 11.49
N MET A 226 -12.83 -0.20 10.84
CA MET A 226 -12.67 0.34 9.48
C MET A 226 -11.75 -0.57 8.67
N ASN A 227 -12.14 -0.82 7.42
CA ASN A 227 -11.28 -1.46 6.44
C ASN A 227 -10.89 -0.42 5.37
N LEU A 228 -9.64 -0.46 4.92
CA LEU A 228 -9.17 0.30 3.78
C LEU A 228 -8.71 -0.73 2.75
N ILE A 229 -9.40 -0.81 1.62
CA ILE A 229 -9.26 -1.93 0.69
C ILE A 229 -8.75 -1.41 -0.65
N VAL A 230 -7.78 -2.10 -1.23
CA VAL A 230 -7.27 -1.82 -2.56
C VAL A 230 -7.26 -3.11 -3.37
N ASP A 231 -7.82 -3.05 -4.58
CA ASP A 231 -7.83 -4.13 -5.56
C ASP A 231 -6.96 -3.78 -6.77
N TRP A 232 -6.24 -4.76 -7.27
CA TRP A 232 -5.53 -4.66 -8.53
C TRP A 232 -5.63 -5.96 -9.34
N GLN A 233 -6.32 -5.88 -10.47
CA GLN A 233 -6.32 -6.96 -11.47
C GLN A 233 -5.04 -6.83 -12.31
N ALA A 234 -3.99 -7.55 -11.92
CA ALA A 234 -2.69 -7.49 -12.57
C ALA A 234 -2.69 -8.20 -13.93
N ALA A 235 -3.50 -9.25 -14.07
CA ALA A 235 -3.72 -9.97 -15.32
C ALA A 235 -5.19 -10.40 -15.40
N PRO A 236 -5.71 -10.81 -16.57
CA PRO A 236 -7.11 -11.24 -16.71
C PRO A 236 -7.53 -12.27 -15.66
N ASN A 237 -6.63 -13.19 -15.29
CA ASN A 237 -6.83 -14.26 -14.32
C ASN A 237 -6.03 -14.06 -13.00
N LYS A 238 -5.59 -12.84 -12.70
CA LYS A 238 -4.83 -12.56 -11.47
C LYS A 238 -5.30 -11.27 -10.81
N LEU A 239 -5.83 -11.39 -9.60
CA LEU A 239 -6.28 -10.26 -8.77
C LEU A 239 -5.56 -10.27 -7.42
N PHE A 240 -5.04 -9.11 -7.04
CA PHE A 240 -4.55 -8.84 -5.70
C PHE A 240 -5.54 -7.95 -4.96
N ARG A 241 -5.78 -8.25 -3.69
CA ARG A 241 -6.54 -7.38 -2.78
C ARG A 241 -5.78 -7.21 -1.49
N GLY A 242 -5.59 -5.96 -1.08
CA GLY A 242 -4.96 -5.59 0.18
C GLY A 242 -6.01 -4.96 1.09
N ILE A 243 -6.09 -5.40 2.35
CA ILE A 243 -7.04 -4.88 3.34
C ILE A 243 -6.27 -4.42 4.56
N ARG A 244 -6.21 -3.11 4.78
CA ARG A 244 -5.69 -2.51 6.01
C ARG A 244 -6.83 -2.33 7.01
N ARG A 245 -6.81 -3.08 8.11
CA ARG A 245 -7.87 -3.07 9.11
C ARG A 245 -7.50 -2.23 10.33
N PHE A 246 -8.47 -1.47 10.82
CA PHE A 246 -8.42 -0.76 12.08
C PHE A 246 -9.55 -1.26 12.99
N ASP A 247 -9.22 -1.49 14.26
CA ASP A 247 -10.17 -1.81 15.32
C ASP A 247 -9.98 -0.76 16.44
N ASN A 248 -11.07 -0.14 16.89
CA ASN A 248 -11.05 0.92 17.92
C ASN A 248 -10.01 2.03 17.64
N SER A 249 -9.99 2.58 16.42
CA SER A 249 -9.03 3.61 15.97
C SER A 249 -7.57 3.17 15.84
N GLU A 250 -7.22 1.91 16.11
CA GLU A 250 -5.84 1.44 16.02
C GLU A 250 -5.67 0.45 14.89
N PHE A 251 -4.52 0.51 14.22
CA PHE A 251 -4.18 -0.43 13.17
C PHE A 251 -4.05 -1.84 13.76
N SER A 252 -4.85 -2.76 13.23
CA SER A 252 -5.00 -4.12 13.73
C SER A 252 -4.12 -5.09 12.95
N HIS A 253 -4.23 -5.08 11.62
CA HIS A 253 -3.45 -5.93 10.71
C HIS A 253 -3.67 -5.56 9.25
N PHE A 254 -2.80 -6.08 8.39
CA PHE A 254 -2.94 -6.04 6.94
C PHE A 254 -3.18 -7.45 6.41
N LEU A 255 -4.15 -7.60 5.50
CA LEU A 255 -4.39 -8.84 4.76
C LEU A 255 -3.93 -8.66 3.32
N LEU A 256 -3.23 -9.66 2.79
CA LEU A 256 -3.05 -9.85 1.36
C LEU A 256 -3.93 -11.02 0.93
N GLN A 257 -4.83 -10.75 -0.01
CA GLN A 257 -5.63 -11.74 -0.70
C GLN A 257 -5.15 -11.83 -2.15
N VAL A 258 -4.98 -13.06 -2.64
CA VAL A 258 -4.56 -13.34 -4.01
C VAL A 258 -5.58 -14.28 -4.62
N TYR A 259 -6.14 -13.87 -5.75
CA TYR A 259 -7.16 -14.63 -6.47
C TYR A 259 -6.66 -15.01 -7.86
N GLU A 260 -6.99 -16.25 -8.26
CA GLU A 260 -6.73 -16.81 -9.58
C GLU A 260 -8.01 -17.42 -10.16
N SER A 261 -8.16 -17.37 -11.49
CA SER A 261 -9.27 -17.97 -12.25
C SER A 261 -8.79 -18.82 -13.42
#